data_AF-A0A7X8FIS8-F1
#
_entry.id   AF-A0A7X8FIS8-F1
#
_cell.length_a   1.000
_cell.length_b   1.000
_cell.length_c   1.000
_cell.angle_alpha   90.00
_cell.angle_beta   90.00
_cell.angle_gamma   90.00
#
_symmetry.space_group_name_H-M   'P 1'
#
loop_
_entity.id
_entity.type
_entity.pdbx_description
1 polymer ?
#
loop_
_entity_poly.entity_id
_entity_poly.type
_entity_poly.pdbx_seq_one_letter_code
_entity_poly.pdbx_strand_id
1 'polypeptide(L)'
;MANFNQILNHVLGIFFIIIIFSGAYAYLKPHRLHKRRLLSTLLLKISYLFYLLVLCIIVYLSALVKGGLDKVFFGIEFFAFLIVLFAPNIGIFARKLNYFSKKREQYNYFFTMVNLLSTILLVVMYSV
;
A
#
# COMPACT_ATOMS: atom_id res chain seq x y z
N MET A 1 33.30 13.10 -2.19
CA MET A 1 32.24 12.14 -2.57
C MET A 1 31.61 11.44 -1.35
N ALA A 2 31.50 12.10 -0.19
CA ALA A 2 31.06 11.41 1.05
C ALA A 2 29.54 11.15 1.14
N ASN A 3 28.71 11.93 0.44
CA ASN A 3 27.24 11.83 0.53
C ASN A 3 26.57 11.30 -0.74
N PHE A 4 27.35 10.88 -1.75
CA PHE A 4 26.79 10.49 -3.05
C PHE A 4 25.78 9.34 -2.93
N ASN A 5 26.13 8.29 -2.16
CA ASN A 5 25.25 7.13 -1.96
C ASN A 5 23.95 7.51 -1.24
N GLN A 6 24.02 8.41 -0.26
CA GLN A 6 22.83 8.85 0.48
C GLN A 6 21.88 9.66 -0.41
N ILE A 7 22.44 10.57 -1.21
CA ILE A 7 21.69 11.36 -2.19
C ILE A 7 21.06 10.43 -3.24
N LEU A 8 21.85 9.48 -3.77
CA LEU A 8 21.37 8.49 -4.73
C LEU A 8 20.19 7.68 -4.16
N ASN A 9 20.31 7.18 -2.92
CA ASN A 9 19.24 6.43 -2.28
C ASN A 9 17.95 7.25 -2.12
N HIS A 10 18.05 8.53 -1.76
CA HIS A 10 16.88 9.41 -1.67
C HIS A 10 16.22 9.64 -3.03
N VAL A 11 17.03 9.91 -4.06
CA VAL A 11 16.52 10.08 -5.43
C VAL A 11 15.82 8.81 -5.91
N LEU A 12 16.46 7.64 -5.75
CA LEU A 12 15.88 6.35 -6.10
C LEU A 12 14.59 6.08 -5.32
N GLY A 13 14.55 6.41 -4.03
CA GLY A 13 13.36 6.31 -3.19
C GLY A 13 12.19 7.14 -3.70
N ILE A 14 12.45 8.40 -4.04
CA ILE A 14 11.44 9.31 -4.61
C ILE A 14 10.89 8.75 -5.93
N PHE A 15 11.78 8.33 -6.84
CA PHE A 15 11.36 7.72 -8.11
C PHE A 15 10.54 6.44 -7.89
N PHE A 16 10.96 5.57 -6.98
CA PHE A 16 10.23 4.36 -6.62
C PHE A 16 8.80 4.69 -6.17
N ILE A 17 8.65 5.61 -5.21
CA ILE A 17 7.34 6.03 -4.70
C ILE A 17 6.49 6.60 -5.83
N ILE A 18 7.04 7.51 -6.65
CA ILE A 18 6.31 8.14 -7.76
C ILE A 18 5.83 7.09 -8.76
N ILE A 19 6.68 6.15 -9.18
CA ILE A 19 6.34 5.13 -10.18
C ILE A 19 5.23 4.22 -9.67
N ILE A 20 5.40 3.65 -8.46
CA ILE A 20 4.43 2.73 -7.88
C ILE A 20 3.11 3.43 -7.61
N PHE A 21 3.15 4.62 -6.99
CA PHE A 21 1.94 5.37 -6.64
C PHE A 21 1.19 5.85 -7.88
N SER A 22 1.90 6.35 -8.90
CA SER A 22 1.29 6.75 -10.17
C SER A 22 0.66 5.56 -10.90
N GLY A 23 1.34 4.41 -10.92
CA GLY A 23 0.80 3.17 -11.50
C GLY A 23 -0.49 2.73 -10.82
N ALA A 24 -0.51 2.73 -9.49
CA ALA A 24 -1.71 2.41 -8.71
C ALA A 24 -2.83 3.44 -8.93
N TYR A 25 -2.51 4.74 -8.96
CA TYR A 25 -3.48 5.80 -9.24
C TYR A 25 -4.12 5.64 -10.63
N ALA A 26 -3.29 5.38 -11.65
CA ALA A 26 -3.73 5.14 -13.03
C ALA A 26 -4.60 3.87 -13.15
N TYR A 27 -4.25 2.82 -12.41
CA TYR A 27 -5.03 1.59 -12.36
C TYR A 27 -6.41 1.78 -11.70
N LEU A 28 -6.43 2.46 -10.56
CA LEU A 28 -7.61 2.61 -9.70
C LEU A 28 -8.58 3.69 -10.22
N LYS A 29 -8.06 4.70 -10.93
CA LYS A 29 -8.80 5.86 -11.47
C LYS A 29 -9.74 6.47 -10.42
N PRO A 30 -9.22 7.06 -9.33
CA PRO A 30 -10.05 7.51 -8.22
C PRO A 30 -11.08 8.56 -8.60
N HIS A 31 -10.73 9.44 -9.53
CA HIS A 31 -11.62 10.44 -10.15
C HIS A 31 -12.89 9.86 -10.81
N ARG A 32 -12.92 8.58 -11.19
CA ARG A 32 -14.13 7.92 -11.71
C ARG A 32 -14.95 7.32 -10.58
N LEU A 33 -15.98 8.04 -10.14
CA LEU A 33 -16.88 7.62 -9.07
C LEU A 33 -18.22 7.09 -9.60
N HIS A 34 -18.75 6.07 -8.94
CA HIS A 34 -20.04 5.49 -9.30
C HIS A 34 -21.16 6.19 -8.52
N LYS A 35 -22.10 6.82 -9.22
CA LYS A 35 -23.19 7.63 -8.61
C LYS A 35 -23.99 6.92 -7.51
N ARG A 36 -24.24 5.60 -7.63
CA ARG A 36 -25.06 4.82 -6.68
C ARG A 36 -24.30 4.33 -5.43
N ARG A 37 -22.97 4.19 -5.49
CA ARG A 37 -22.13 3.57 -4.43
C ARG A 37 -20.90 4.42 -4.15
N LEU A 38 -21.13 5.73 -4.04
CA LEU A 38 -20.07 6.74 -4.05
C LEU A 38 -19.20 6.62 -2.79
N LEU A 39 -19.82 6.55 -1.61
CA LEU A 39 -19.13 6.48 -0.33
C LEU A 39 -18.25 5.23 -0.21
N SER A 40 -18.82 4.02 -0.34
CA SER A 40 -18.03 2.77 -0.19
C SER A 40 -16.91 2.67 -1.24
N THR A 41 -17.14 3.12 -2.47
CA THR A 41 -16.10 3.12 -3.51
C THR A 41 -15.00 4.12 -3.21
N LEU A 42 -15.35 5.32 -2.74
CA LEU A 42 -14.38 6.37 -2.42
C LEU A 42 -13.55 5.97 -1.20
N LEU A 43 -14.18 5.48 -0.13
CA LEU A 43 -13.50 4.98 1.07
C LEU A 43 -12.48 3.89 0.75
N LEU A 44 -12.86 2.90 -0.04
CA LEU A 44 -11.93 1.85 -0.47
C LEU A 44 -10.75 2.43 -1.24
N LYS A 45 -10.99 3.37 -2.16
CA LYS A 45 -9.93 3.93 -3.00
C LYS A 45 -8.96 4.81 -2.21
N ILE A 46 -9.48 5.68 -1.35
CA ILE A 46 -8.66 6.56 -0.53
C ILE A 46 -7.88 5.76 0.49
N SER A 47 -8.52 4.83 1.22
CA SER A 47 -7.83 3.98 2.19
C SER A 47 -6.72 3.17 1.53
N TYR A 48 -6.94 2.64 0.32
CA TYR A 48 -5.92 1.91 -0.42
C TYR A 48 -4.75 2.80 -0.85
N LEU A 49 -5.01 3.98 -1.41
CA LEU A 49 -3.94 4.89 -1.80
C LEU A 49 -3.14 5.36 -0.59
N PHE A 50 -3.81 5.68 0.52
CA PHE A 50 -3.13 6.04 1.76
C PHE A 50 -2.25 4.89 2.28
N TYR A 51 -2.81 3.69 2.38
CA TYR A 51 -2.08 2.47 2.72
C TYR A 51 -0.85 2.28 1.83
N LEU A 52 -1.01 2.38 0.51
CA LEU A 52 0.05 2.17 -0.46
C LEU A 52 1.16 3.22 -0.31
N LEU A 53 0.82 4.47 -0.05
CA LEU A 53 1.80 5.52 0.19
C LEU A 53 2.66 5.19 1.42
N VAL A 54 2.01 4.80 2.53
CA VAL A 54 2.69 4.41 3.77
C VAL A 54 3.60 3.20 3.53
N LEU A 55 3.11 2.18 2.82
CA LEU A 55 3.89 1.02 2.44
C LEU A 55 5.13 1.43 1.62
N CYS A 56 4.97 2.27 0.59
CA CYS A 56 6.10 2.70 -0.24
C CYS A 56 7.15 3.47 0.56
N ILE A 57 6.72 4.35 1.49
CA ILE A 57 7.63 5.08 2.38
C ILE A 57 8.41 4.11 3.28
N ILE A 58 7.72 3.14 3.90
CA ILE A 58 8.36 2.17 4.79
C ILE A 58 9.31 1.25 4.03
N VAL A 59 8.94 0.79 2.83
CA VAL A 59 9.80 -0.02 1.98
C VAL A 59 11.04 0.77 1.56
N TYR A 60 10.87 2.03 1.16
CA TYR A 60 11.98 2.93 0.87
C TYR A 60 12.95 3.05 2.05
N LEU A 61 12.43 3.42 3.22
CA LEU A 61 13.26 3.61 4.43
C LEU A 61 13.96 2.31 4.82
N SER A 62 13.26 1.18 4.73
CA SER A 62 13.82 -0.12 5.12
C SER A 62 14.90 -0.60 4.15
N ALA A 63 14.60 -0.58 2.85
CA ALA A 63 15.50 -1.11 1.83
C ALA A 63 16.69 -0.19 1.53
N LEU A 64 16.47 1.14 1.46
CA LEU A 64 17.47 2.09 0.99
C LEU A 64 18.11 2.94 2.10
N VAL A 65 17.56 2.94 3.32
CA VAL A 65 18.13 3.73 4.45
C VAL A 65 18.60 2.84 5.60
N LYS A 66 17.80 1.87 6.05
CA LYS A 66 18.13 0.98 7.19
C LYS A 66 18.89 -0.30 6.83
N GLY A 67 19.27 -0.46 5.55
CA GLY A 67 20.17 -1.52 5.12
C GLY A 67 19.52 -2.89 4.86
N GLY A 68 18.20 -2.94 4.65
CA GLY A 68 17.47 -4.13 4.21
C GLY A 68 16.11 -4.32 4.88
N LEU A 69 15.15 -4.92 4.16
CA LEU A 69 13.84 -5.29 4.73
C LEU A 69 13.96 -6.39 5.79
N ASP A 70 14.90 -7.32 5.61
CA ASP A 70 15.25 -8.43 6.51
C ASP A 70 15.88 -7.96 7.83
N LYS A 71 16.47 -6.75 7.83
CA LYS A 71 17.00 -6.12 9.03
C LYS A 71 15.96 -5.33 9.82
N VAL A 72 14.96 -4.80 9.12
CA VAL A 72 13.88 -4.00 9.74
C VAL A 72 12.74 -4.88 10.22
N PHE A 73 12.39 -5.93 9.47
CA PHE A 73 11.36 -6.88 9.86
C PHE A 73 12.00 -8.24 10.07
N PHE A 74 12.12 -8.68 11.33
CA PHE A 74 12.78 -9.94 11.67
C PHE A 74 11.79 -11.02 12.09
N GLY A 75 12.03 -12.26 11.67
CA GLY A 75 11.22 -13.41 12.08
C GLY A 75 9.74 -13.25 11.71
N ILE A 76 8.86 -13.27 12.71
CA ILE A 76 7.41 -13.23 12.51
C ILE A 76 6.92 -11.92 11.88
N GLU A 77 7.62 -10.82 12.14
CA GLU A 77 7.30 -9.52 11.57
C GLU A 77 7.53 -9.50 10.06
N PHE A 78 8.55 -10.21 9.57
CA PHE A 78 8.76 -10.34 8.13
C PHE A 78 7.57 -11.02 7.44
N PHE A 79 7.04 -12.10 8.02
CA PHE A 79 5.87 -12.78 7.47
C PHE A 79 4.61 -11.93 7.57
N ALA A 80 4.40 -11.22 8.69
CA ALA A 80 3.32 -10.25 8.82
C ALA A 80 3.43 -9.14 7.77
N PHE A 81 4.63 -8.65 7.50
CA PHE A 81 4.91 -7.67 6.47
C PHE A 81 4.54 -8.20 5.08
N LEU A 82 4.87 -9.45 4.76
CA LEU A 82 4.45 -10.08 3.49
C LEU A 82 2.93 -10.17 3.35
N ILE A 83 2.22 -10.54 4.42
CA ILE A 83 0.74 -10.56 4.41
C ILE A 83 0.20 -9.17 4.11
N VAL A 84 0.74 -8.16 4.81
CA VAL A 84 0.33 -6.78 4.59
C VAL A 84 0.69 -6.33 3.18
N LEU A 85 1.86 -6.67 2.66
CA LEU A 85 2.29 -6.35 1.31
C LEU A 85 1.33 -6.92 0.26
N PHE A 86 0.86 -8.16 0.40
CA PHE A 86 0.08 -8.82 -0.64
C PHE A 86 -1.44 -8.67 -0.49
N ALA A 87 -2.00 -8.81 0.72
CA ALA A 87 -3.45 -8.95 0.91
C ALA A 87 -4.27 -7.74 0.41
N PRO A 88 -3.92 -6.47 0.72
CA PRO A 88 -4.62 -5.29 0.20
C PRO A 88 -4.52 -5.17 -1.32
N ASN A 89 -3.34 -5.44 -1.89
CA ASN A 89 -3.07 -5.35 -3.33
C ASN A 89 -3.87 -6.40 -4.12
N ILE A 90 -3.83 -7.66 -3.67
CA ILE A 90 -4.66 -8.74 -4.23
C ILE A 90 -6.14 -8.38 -4.10
N GLY A 91 -6.56 -7.80 -2.97
CA GLY A 91 -7.91 -7.30 -2.76
C GLY A 91 -8.39 -6.31 -3.80
N ILE A 92 -7.55 -5.35 -4.19
CA ILE A 92 -7.89 -4.41 -5.26
C ILE A 92 -8.01 -5.10 -6.62
N PHE A 93 -7.14 -6.05 -6.93
CA PHE A 93 -7.20 -6.81 -8.17
C PHE A 93 -8.45 -7.71 -8.23
N ALA A 94 -8.70 -8.47 -7.15
CA ALA A 94 -9.82 -9.39 -7.03
C ALA A 94 -11.19 -8.69 -7.10
N ARG A 95 -11.27 -7.40 -6.77
CA ARG A 95 -12.49 -6.59 -6.92
C ARG A 95 -13.09 -6.62 -8.33
N LYS A 96 -12.27 -6.80 -9.36
CA LYS A 96 -12.73 -6.85 -10.76
C LYS A 96 -13.35 -8.20 -11.14
N LEU A 97 -13.19 -9.24 -10.32
CA LEU A 97 -13.78 -10.55 -10.57
C LEU A 97 -15.31 -10.49 -10.46
N ASN A 98 -16.00 -11.16 -11.39
CA ASN A 98 -17.46 -11.15 -11.48
C ASN A 98 -18.16 -11.71 -10.24
N TYR A 99 -17.49 -12.61 -9.50
CA TYR A 99 -17.99 -13.18 -8.25
C TYR A 99 -18.41 -12.11 -7.22
N PHE A 100 -17.64 -11.02 -7.11
CA PHE A 100 -17.89 -9.98 -6.12
C PHE A 100 -18.86 -8.89 -6.59
N SER A 101 -19.35 -8.96 -7.83
CA SER A 101 -20.20 -7.92 -8.44
C SER A 101 -21.50 -7.66 -7.65
N LYS A 102 -22.13 -8.72 -7.13
CA LYS A 102 -23.40 -8.67 -6.38
C LYS A 102 -23.28 -8.09 -4.98
N LYS A 103 -22.14 -8.31 -4.30
CA LYS A 103 -21.86 -7.84 -2.92
C LYS A 103 -20.77 -6.77 -2.87
N ARG A 104 -20.63 -5.98 -3.94
CA ARG A 104 -19.54 -4.99 -4.13
C ARG A 104 -19.41 -3.97 -3.01
N GLU A 105 -20.51 -3.59 -2.37
CA GLU A 105 -20.49 -2.62 -1.27
C GLU A 105 -19.87 -3.21 0.00
N GLN A 106 -20.31 -4.41 0.41
CA GLN A 106 -19.71 -5.14 1.53
C GLN A 106 -18.23 -5.42 1.29
N TYR A 107 -17.87 -5.83 0.07
CA TYR A 107 -16.48 -6.01 -0.34
C TYR A 107 -15.65 -4.74 -0.15
N ASN A 108 -16.18 -3.58 -0.59
CA ASN A 108 -15.48 -2.31 -0.46
C ASN A 108 -15.22 -1.95 1.02
N TYR A 109 -16.22 -2.11 1.90
CA TYR A 109 -16.06 -1.81 3.32
C TYR A 109 -15.08 -2.77 4.00
N PHE A 110 -15.16 -4.07 3.70
CA PHE A 110 -14.23 -5.06 4.22
C PHE A 110 -12.78 -4.71 3.84
N PHE A 111 -12.51 -4.44 2.56
CA PHE A 111 -11.16 -4.08 2.14
C PHE A 111 -10.72 -2.68 2.60
N THR A 112 -11.65 -1.77 2.89
CA THR A 112 -11.32 -0.50 3.56
C THR A 112 -10.76 -0.80 4.96
N MET A 113 -11.39 -1.69 5.73
CA MET A 113 -10.87 -2.10 7.04
C MET A 113 -9.52 -2.80 6.91
N VAL A 114 -9.36 -3.71 5.94
CA VAL A 114 -8.07 -4.38 5.68
C VAL A 114 -6.98 -3.35 5.39
N ASN A 115 -7.22 -2.36 4.52
CA ASN A 115 -6.25 -1.30 4.21
C ASN A 115 -5.83 -0.52 5.46
N LEU A 116 -6.81 -0.14 6.32
CA LEU A 116 -6.53 0.62 7.54
C LEU A 116 -5.74 -0.21 8.55
N LEU A 117 -6.14 -1.47 8.78
CA LEU A 117 -5.42 -2.39 9.66
C LEU A 117 -4.00 -2.63 9.17
N SER A 118 -3.83 -2.88 7.86
CA SER A 118 -2.53 -3.01 7.23
C SER A 118 -1.66 -1.77 7.41
N THR A 119 -2.25 -0.58 7.32
CA THR A 119 -1.52 0.68 7.55
C THR A 119 -1.04 0.79 9.00
N ILE A 120 -1.91 0.49 9.97
CA ILE A 120 -1.58 0.52 11.40
C ILE A 120 -0.47 -0.50 11.70
N LEU A 121 -0.63 -1.74 11.22
CA LEU A 121 0.36 -2.81 11.40
C LEU A 121 1.72 -2.41 10.84
N LEU A 122 1.77 -1.85 9.64
CA LEU A 122 3.03 -1.37 9.04
C LEU A 122 3.72 -0.33 9.91
N VAL A 123 2.97 0.67 10.39
CA VAL A 123 3.53 1.75 11.22
C VAL A 123 4.03 1.19 12.56
N VAL A 124 3.26 0.32 13.19
CA VAL A 124 3.64 -0.34 14.45
C VAL A 124 4.91 -1.16 14.25
N MET A 125 4.91 -2.09 13.30
CA MET A 125 6.06 -2.98 13.05
C MET A 125 7.32 -2.21 12.66
N TYR A 126 7.20 -1.08 11.96
CA TYR A 126 8.37 -0.26 11.61
C TYR A 126 8.92 0.57 12.77
N SER A 127 8.10 0.83 13.79
CA SER A 127 8.43 1.68 14.94
C SER A 127 8.99 0.89 16.14
N VAL A 128 8.82 -0.43 16.13
CA VAL A 128 9.46 -1.37 17.07
C VAL A 128 10.92 -1.56 16.68
#